data_AF-A0A8I0T0A2-F1
#
_entry.id   AF-A0A8I0T0A2-F1
#
_cell.length_a   1.000
_cell.length_b   1.000
_cell.length_c   1.000
_cell.angle_alpha   90.00
_cell.angle_beta   90.00
_cell.angle_gamma   90.00
#
_symmetry.space_group_name_H-M   'P 1'
#
loop_
_entity.id
_entity.type
_entity.pdbx_description
1 polymer ?
#
loop_
_entity_poly.entity_id
_entity_poly.type
_entity_poly.pdbx_seq_one_letter_code
_entity_poly.pdbx_strand_id
1 'polypeptide(L)'
;MKTGVLKLKKDFFYDNDVPNIVTTHCNFWKIMIVDDDPDVHRVTKMVLAKFSFEGIGLQFVSGYSGVEAKRLIQEHPDTAILLLDVVMETEDSGLEVVRYIRQEIKNRLVRIILRTGQPGQAPELEVTEKLDINDYKDKSSLTSTALATSLYSSLRAFRDMRALDKTRMGLQKIIHATGNLFEFRSLNELATGILTQLATLLNVGNPIQCSDVECFVANNEQGILSIYAAFGKYEPSLGQPVRDVVAPEVWKIICKAENENKSQYIDNHYIGRFQTKKHLKNIIYFLCPDPIQPQDRELLDLYSLSISASLENLLLNREIIDTQKAVTFTLGEVIEARSGETGYHVRRVAEGSRLLARLIGLSQEEVELIWLASPLHDLGKIGISDAILNKPGKLDSDEWEKIKEHPSIGYRILKDQDKEVIKAGRFICSQHHEKWDGSGYPEGLAGLEIHVFARITAIIDVFDALYHKRSYKEPWPLEKIIALFKEERGKHFEPKLVDVFLENVGMFLETWQI
;
A
#
# COMPACT_ATOMS: atom_id res chain seq x y z
N MET A 1 -23.70 2.93 31.20
CA MET A 1 -23.87 2.04 30.02
C MET A 1 -22.49 1.52 29.63
N LYS A 2 -22.33 0.20 29.56
CA LYS A 2 -21.07 -0.47 29.20
C LYS A 2 -20.81 -0.29 27.70
N THR A 3 -19.77 0.44 27.32
CA THR A 3 -19.28 0.51 25.94
C THR A 3 -18.14 -0.50 25.78
N GLY A 4 -18.42 -1.57 25.04
CA GLY A 4 -17.47 -2.62 24.71
C GLY A 4 -16.45 -2.12 23.70
N VAL A 5 -15.21 -1.94 24.15
CA VAL A 5 -14.05 -1.81 23.27
C VAL A 5 -13.79 -3.18 22.65
N LEU A 6 -14.09 -3.33 21.36
CA LEU A 6 -13.64 -4.45 20.55
C LEU A 6 -12.11 -4.37 20.43
N LYS A 7 -11.41 -5.04 21.37
CA LYS A 7 -10.00 -5.39 21.20
C LYS A 7 -9.92 -6.39 20.04
N LEU A 8 -9.45 -5.92 18.88
CA LEU A 8 -8.97 -6.80 17.81
C LEU A 8 -7.85 -7.68 18.39
N LYS A 9 -8.14 -8.98 18.51
CA LYS A 9 -7.15 -9.99 18.91
C LYS A 9 -6.04 -10.04 17.87
N LYS A 10 -4.80 -9.99 18.36
CA LYS A 10 -3.53 -10.09 17.62
C LYS A 10 -3.20 -11.50 17.12
N ASP A 11 -4.20 -12.38 16.96
CA ASP A 11 -4.00 -13.82 16.70
C ASP A 11 -4.46 -14.22 15.28
N PHE A 12 -4.11 -13.42 14.27
CA PHE A 12 -4.35 -13.73 12.85
C PHE A 12 -3.03 -13.81 12.06
N PHE A 13 -1.97 -14.33 12.70
CA PHE A 13 -0.84 -14.88 11.97
C PHE A 13 -1.15 -16.35 11.68
N TYR A 14 -1.63 -16.63 10.47
CA TYR A 14 -1.60 -18.00 9.95
C TYR A 14 -0.19 -18.31 9.50
N ASP A 15 0.37 -19.40 10.04
CA ASP A 15 1.55 -20.09 9.52
C ASP A 15 1.38 -20.33 8.02
N ASN A 16 2.12 -19.58 7.20
CA ASN A 16 2.21 -19.79 5.76
C ASN A 16 3.37 -20.75 5.45
N ASP A 17 3.27 -22.00 5.90
CA ASP A 17 3.97 -23.11 5.25
C ASP A 17 3.14 -23.55 4.03
N VAL A 18 3.13 -22.69 3.01
CA VAL A 18 2.69 -23.09 1.66
C VAL A 18 3.94 -23.61 0.95
N PRO A 19 4.01 -24.89 0.54
CA PRO A 19 5.21 -25.42 -0.09
C PRO A 19 5.53 -24.60 -1.34
N ASN A 20 6.78 -24.11 -1.41
CA ASN A 20 7.34 -23.44 -2.59
C ASN A 20 7.31 -24.41 -3.77
N ILE A 21 6.29 -24.32 -4.62
CA ILE A 21 6.22 -25.07 -5.87
C ILE A 21 7.19 -24.40 -6.85
N VAL A 22 8.42 -24.92 -6.86
CA VAL A 22 9.47 -24.58 -7.83
C VAL A 22 8.95 -24.91 -9.22
N THR A 23 8.73 -23.90 -10.04
CA THR A 23 8.24 -24.05 -11.42
C THR A 23 9.39 -23.79 -12.38
N THR A 24 9.94 -24.85 -12.97
CA THR A 24 10.82 -24.77 -14.14
C THR A 24 9.97 -24.65 -15.40
N HIS A 25 10.42 -23.88 -16.40
CA HIS A 25 9.83 -23.89 -17.76
C HIS A 25 9.50 -25.33 -18.19
N CYS A 26 8.22 -25.63 -18.38
CA CYS A 26 7.82 -26.94 -18.90
C CYS A 26 8.10 -26.97 -20.41
N ASN A 27 9.32 -27.36 -20.79
CA ASN A 27 9.56 -27.84 -22.14
C ASN A 27 8.73 -29.10 -22.46
N PHE A 28 8.12 -29.72 -21.43
CA PHE A 28 7.30 -30.92 -21.53
C PHE A 28 6.18 -30.93 -20.48
N TRP A 29 5.05 -31.57 -20.79
CA TRP A 29 4.02 -31.91 -19.82
C TRP A 29 4.44 -33.14 -19.03
N LYS A 30 4.54 -33.03 -17.70
CA LYS A 30 4.92 -34.15 -16.85
C LYS A 30 3.74 -35.11 -16.64
N ILE A 31 3.94 -36.36 -17.03
CA ILE A 31 3.01 -37.47 -16.86
C ILE A 31 3.65 -38.47 -15.91
N MET A 32 3.02 -38.67 -14.76
CA MET A 32 3.44 -39.71 -13.81
C MET A 32 2.69 -41.00 -14.10
N ILE A 33 3.42 -42.10 -14.18
CA ILE A 33 2.88 -43.45 -14.36
C ILE A 33 3.21 -44.23 -13.10
N VAL A 34 2.18 -44.76 -12.44
CA VAL A 34 2.30 -45.56 -11.24
C VAL A 34 1.60 -46.89 -11.48
N ASP A 35 2.38 -47.95 -11.57
CA ASP A 35 1.95 -49.33 -11.82
C ASP A 35 3.06 -50.24 -11.30
N ASP A 36 2.73 -51.35 -10.66
CA ASP A 36 3.73 -52.32 -10.20
C ASP A 36 4.34 -53.13 -11.35
N ASP A 37 3.66 -53.19 -12.50
CA ASP A 37 4.12 -53.86 -13.72
C ASP A 37 4.99 -52.96 -14.63
N PRO A 38 6.30 -53.24 -14.77
CA PRO A 38 7.19 -52.49 -15.66
C PRO A 38 6.80 -52.51 -17.14
N ASP A 39 6.06 -53.53 -17.59
CA ASP A 39 5.62 -53.64 -18.98
C ASP A 39 4.57 -52.57 -19.30
N VAL A 40 3.68 -52.26 -18.34
CA VAL A 40 2.69 -51.19 -18.48
C VAL A 40 3.38 -49.84 -18.70
N HIS A 41 4.50 -49.60 -18.02
CA HIS A 41 5.30 -48.39 -18.20
C HIS A 41 5.89 -48.30 -19.60
N ARG A 42 6.48 -49.40 -20.12
CA ARG A 42 7.04 -49.43 -21.48
C ARG A 42 5.96 -49.19 -22.52
N VAL A 43 4.83 -49.88 -22.43
CA VAL A 43 3.73 -49.78 -23.39
C VAL A 43 3.15 -48.36 -23.38
N THR A 44 2.88 -47.80 -22.20
CA THR A 44 2.35 -46.43 -22.07
C THR A 44 3.29 -45.41 -22.71
N LYS A 45 4.59 -45.48 -22.41
CA LYS A 45 5.61 -44.59 -23.01
C LYS A 45 5.70 -44.77 -24.53
N MET A 46 5.62 -45.99 -25.04
CA MET A 46 5.67 -46.27 -26.48
C MET A 46 4.46 -45.70 -27.23
N VAL A 47 3.25 -45.90 -26.69
CA VAL A 47 2.00 -45.38 -27.29
C VAL A 47 1.99 -43.86 -27.33
N LEU A 48 2.53 -43.22 -26.30
CA LEU A 48 2.52 -41.77 -26.14
C LEU A 48 3.79 -41.08 -26.66
N ALA A 49 4.76 -41.80 -27.24
CA ALA A 49 6.05 -41.26 -27.66
C ALA A 49 5.93 -40.11 -28.68
N LYS A 50 4.89 -40.12 -29.52
CA LYS A 50 4.61 -39.07 -30.52
C LYS A 50 3.49 -38.11 -30.10
N PHE A 51 2.96 -38.26 -28.90
CA PHE A 51 1.88 -37.40 -28.43
C PHE A 51 2.42 -36.00 -28.11
N SER A 52 1.71 -34.98 -28.58
CA SER A 52 1.94 -33.60 -28.19
C SER A 52 0.62 -32.88 -27.94
N PHE A 53 0.67 -31.93 -27.03
CA PHE A 53 -0.42 -31.02 -26.74
C PHE A 53 0.10 -29.59 -26.89
N GLU A 54 -0.51 -28.83 -27.81
CA GLU A 54 -0.09 -27.46 -28.15
C GLU A 54 1.38 -27.36 -28.61
N GLY A 55 1.87 -28.41 -29.29
CA GLY A 55 3.26 -28.49 -29.75
C GLY A 55 4.28 -28.86 -28.66
N ILE A 56 3.84 -29.00 -27.41
CA ILE A 56 4.68 -29.39 -26.27
C ILE A 56 4.60 -30.92 -26.08
N GLY A 57 5.75 -31.56 -25.92
CA GLY A 57 5.87 -33.01 -25.72
C GLY A 57 5.58 -33.45 -24.28
N LEU A 58 5.74 -34.75 -24.01
CA LEU A 58 5.54 -35.33 -22.68
C LEU A 58 6.88 -35.72 -22.02
N GLN A 59 6.96 -35.55 -20.70
CA GLN A 59 8.03 -36.10 -19.87
C GLN A 59 7.43 -37.11 -18.89
N PHE A 60 7.99 -38.31 -18.84
CA PHE A 60 7.44 -39.39 -18.01
C PHE A 60 8.22 -39.54 -16.70
N VAL A 61 7.48 -39.59 -15.60
CA VAL A 61 7.98 -40.01 -14.28
C VAL A 61 7.36 -41.37 -13.96
N SER A 62 8.12 -42.31 -13.42
CA SER A 62 7.65 -43.68 -13.15
C SER A 62 7.82 -44.02 -11.67
N GLY A 63 6.75 -44.51 -11.04
CA GLY A 63 6.78 -45.13 -9.72
C GLY A 63 6.15 -46.53 -9.79
N TYR A 64 6.56 -47.41 -8.89
CA TYR A 64 6.19 -48.83 -8.92
C TYR A 64 5.40 -49.30 -7.69
N SER A 65 5.02 -48.35 -6.83
CA SER A 65 4.36 -48.61 -5.56
C SER A 65 3.56 -47.38 -5.12
N GLY A 66 2.56 -47.56 -4.25
CA GLY A 66 1.82 -46.45 -3.66
C GLY A 66 2.71 -45.55 -2.80
N VAL A 67 3.71 -46.12 -2.12
CA VAL A 67 4.69 -45.36 -1.33
C VAL A 67 5.56 -44.49 -2.24
N GLU A 68 6.07 -45.04 -3.35
CA GLU A 68 6.83 -44.27 -4.32
C GLU A 68 5.97 -43.18 -4.97
N ALA A 69 4.69 -43.45 -5.26
CA ALA A 69 3.78 -42.46 -5.81
C ALA A 69 3.60 -41.24 -4.90
N LYS A 70 3.39 -41.48 -3.60
CA LYS A 70 3.28 -40.41 -2.59
C LYS A 70 4.56 -39.58 -2.50
N ARG A 71 5.75 -40.20 -2.61
CA ARG A 71 7.02 -39.46 -2.64
C ARG A 71 7.19 -38.66 -3.94
N LEU A 72 6.98 -39.31 -5.09
CA LEU A 72 7.20 -38.70 -6.41
C LEU A 72 6.28 -37.51 -6.65
N ILE A 73 5.04 -37.54 -6.18
CA ILE A 73 4.11 -36.41 -6.36
C ILE A 73 4.51 -35.19 -5.52
N GLN A 74 5.24 -35.40 -4.41
CA GLN A 74 5.85 -34.31 -3.65
C GLN A 74 7.11 -33.76 -4.34
N GLU A 75 7.94 -34.62 -4.92
CA GLU A 75 9.14 -34.22 -5.67
C GLU A 75 8.80 -33.54 -7.01
N HIS A 76 7.64 -33.86 -7.59
CA HIS A 76 7.13 -33.33 -8.85
C HIS A 76 5.72 -32.75 -8.71
N PRO A 77 5.55 -31.64 -7.95
CA PRO A 77 4.24 -31.03 -7.71
C PRO A 77 3.59 -30.46 -8.99
N ASP A 78 4.39 -30.24 -10.04
CA ASP A 78 3.98 -29.77 -11.37
C ASP A 78 3.51 -30.90 -12.31
N THR A 79 3.32 -32.12 -11.79
CA THR A 79 2.75 -33.25 -12.53
C THR A 79 1.36 -32.89 -13.09
N ALA A 80 1.21 -32.96 -14.41
CA ALA A 80 -0.04 -32.62 -15.09
C ALA A 80 -1.07 -33.74 -14.98
N ILE A 81 -0.63 -34.98 -15.24
CA ILE A 81 -1.46 -36.18 -15.20
C ILE A 81 -0.75 -37.27 -14.40
N LEU A 82 -1.49 -37.93 -13.52
CA LEU A 82 -1.12 -39.16 -12.84
C LEU A 82 -1.96 -40.31 -13.41
N LEU A 83 -1.29 -41.23 -14.13
CA LEU A 83 -1.85 -42.52 -14.54
C LEU A 83 -1.54 -43.51 -13.41
N LEU A 84 -2.56 -43.91 -12.67
CA LEU A 84 -2.39 -44.66 -11.42
C LEU A 84 -3.15 -45.97 -11.47
N ASP A 85 -2.46 -47.07 -11.20
CA ASP A 85 -3.11 -48.35 -10.98
C ASP A 85 -3.85 -48.40 -9.64
N VAL A 86 -5.02 -49.03 -9.62
CA VAL A 86 -5.83 -49.16 -8.40
C VAL A 86 -5.22 -50.22 -7.47
N VAL A 87 -4.86 -51.38 -8.02
CA VAL A 87 -4.37 -52.55 -7.28
C VAL A 87 -2.87 -52.67 -7.50
N MET A 88 -2.08 -52.57 -6.43
CA MET A 88 -0.62 -52.75 -6.47
C MET A 88 -0.19 -53.66 -5.31
N GLU A 89 0.38 -53.10 -4.24
CA GLU A 89 0.77 -53.87 -3.05
C GLU A 89 -0.45 -54.40 -2.28
N THR A 90 -1.55 -53.64 -2.34
CA THR A 90 -2.85 -53.96 -1.76
C THR A 90 -3.95 -53.63 -2.77
N GLU A 91 -5.16 -54.16 -2.53
CA GLU A 91 -6.32 -53.91 -3.40
C GLU A 91 -6.74 -52.43 -3.48
N ASP A 92 -6.38 -51.64 -2.46
CA ASP A 92 -6.75 -50.22 -2.36
C ASP A 92 -5.55 -49.25 -2.48
N SER A 93 -4.36 -49.74 -2.80
CA SER A 93 -3.11 -48.94 -2.82
C SER A 93 -3.26 -47.65 -3.64
N GLY A 94 -3.83 -47.73 -4.85
CA GLY A 94 -4.07 -46.57 -5.69
C GLY A 94 -5.08 -45.60 -5.08
N LEU A 95 -6.16 -46.10 -4.48
CA LEU A 95 -7.16 -45.26 -3.83
C LEU A 95 -6.60 -44.50 -2.63
N GLU A 96 -5.68 -45.10 -1.87
CA GLU A 96 -4.96 -44.41 -0.79
C GLU A 96 -4.07 -43.28 -1.31
N VAL A 97 -3.40 -43.47 -2.45
CA VAL A 97 -2.62 -42.40 -3.09
C VAL A 97 -3.53 -41.24 -3.51
N VAL A 98 -4.72 -41.54 -4.05
CA VAL A 98 -5.69 -40.47 -4.39
C VAL A 98 -6.14 -39.70 -3.15
N ARG A 99 -6.48 -40.41 -2.06
CA ARG A 99 -6.86 -39.78 -0.78
C ARG A 99 -5.74 -38.90 -0.25
N TYR A 100 -4.51 -39.39 -0.27
CA TYR A 100 -3.32 -38.63 0.11
C TYR A 100 -3.19 -37.33 -0.71
N ILE A 101 -3.28 -37.42 -2.04
CA ILE A 101 -3.15 -36.27 -2.94
C ILE A 101 -4.26 -35.22 -2.68
N ARG A 102 -5.51 -35.66 -2.53
CA ARG A 102 -6.66 -34.74 -2.40
C ARG A 102 -6.91 -34.24 -0.99
N GLN A 103 -6.64 -35.03 0.03
CA GLN A 103 -7.01 -34.75 1.43
C GLN A 103 -5.81 -34.26 2.25
N GLU A 104 -4.64 -34.88 2.10
CA GLU A 104 -3.46 -34.55 2.91
C GLU A 104 -2.68 -33.38 2.30
N ILE A 105 -2.15 -33.54 1.08
CA ILE A 105 -1.38 -32.47 0.41
C ILE A 105 -2.27 -31.47 -0.35
N LYS A 106 -3.59 -31.75 -0.43
CA LYS A 106 -4.61 -30.88 -1.05
C LYS A 106 -4.27 -30.42 -2.48
N ASN A 107 -3.54 -31.23 -3.24
CA ASN A 107 -3.23 -30.92 -4.63
C ASN A 107 -4.45 -31.23 -5.49
N ARG A 108 -5.20 -30.18 -5.82
CA ARG A 108 -6.34 -30.22 -6.74
C ARG A 108 -5.98 -29.85 -8.17
N LEU A 109 -4.70 -29.69 -8.51
CA LEU A 109 -4.27 -29.37 -9.87
C LEU A 109 -4.05 -30.63 -10.69
N VAL A 110 -3.29 -31.61 -10.17
CA VAL A 110 -2.98 -32.85 -10.90
C VAL A 110 -4.25 -33.61 -11.30
N ARG A 111 -4.29 -34.03 -12.57
CA ARG A 111 -5.40 -34.86 -13.09
C ARG A 111 -5.09 -36.32 -12.85
N ILE A 112 -6.01 -37.05 -12.23
CA ILE A 112 -5.79 -38.45 -11.88
C ILE A 112 -6.64 -39.32 -12.80
N ILE A 113 -6.00 -40.23 -13.52
CA ILE A 113 -6.64 -41.25 -14.34
C ILE A 113 -6.34 -42.60 -13.69
N LEU A 114 -7.38 -43.22 -13.13
CA LEU A 114 -7.25 -44.55 -12.54
C LEU A 114 -7.30 -45.63 -13.63
N ARG A 115 -6.44 -46.64 -13.49
CA ARG A 115 -6.41 -47.84 -14.31
C ARG A 115 -6.64 -49.05 -13.43
N THR A 116 -7.38 -50.05 -13.90
CA THR A 116 -7.47 -51.35 -13.21
C THR A 116 -7.60 -52.49 -14.22
N GLY A 117 -7.05 -53.66 -13.91
CA GLY A 117 -7.31 -54.90 -14.65
C GLY A 117 -8.54 -55.68 -14.16
N GLN A 118 -9.17 -55.25 -13.07
CA GLN A 118 -10.31 -55.93 -12.44
C GLN A 118 -11.49 -54.97 -12.22
N PRO A 119 -12.42 -54.85 -13.19
CA PRO A 119 -13.63 -54.06 -13.00
C PRO A 119 -14.58 -54.77 -12.02
N GLY A 120 -14.80 -54.20 -10.82
CA GLY A 120 -15.83 -54.71 -9.89
C GLY A 120 -15.65 -54.43 -8.40
N GLN A 121 -14.45 -54.03 -7.92
CA GLN A 121 -14.20 -53.86 -6.49
C GLN A 121 -14.70 -52.52 -5.92
N ALA A 122 -14.85 -51.49 -6.76
CA ALA A 122 -15.54 -50.24 -6.43
C ALA A 122 -16.29 -49.71 -7.66
N PRO A 123 -17.56 -49.24 -7.53
CA PRO A 123 -18.30 -48.68 -8.66
C PRO A 123 -17.60 -47.43 -9.20
N GLU A 124 -17.27 -47.41 -10.49
CA GLU A 124 -16.59 -46.31 -11.19
C GLU A 124 -17.18 -44.92 -10.86
N LEU A 125 -18.52 -44.82 -10.83
CA LEU A 125 -19.25 -43.60 -10.49
C LEU A 125 -18.99 -43.14 -9.04
N GLU A 126 -18.97 -44.06 -8.07
CA GLU A 126 -18.74 -43.71 -6.66
C GLU A 126 -17.30 -43.26 -6.39
N VAL A 127 -16.32 -43.92 -7.02
CA VAL A 127 -14.91 -43.56 -6.90
C VAL A 127 -14.66 -42.19 -7.54
N THR A 128 -15.28 -41.95 -8.70
CA THR A 128 -15.18 -40.67 -9.40
C THR A 128 -15.79 -39.52 -8.61
N GLU A 129 -16.97 -39.73 -8.01
CA GLU A 129 -17.67 -38.70 -7.23
C GLU A 129 -17.02 -38.43 -5.86
N LYS A 130 -16.55 -39.48 -5.16
CA LYS A 130 -16.00 -39.35 -3.79
C LYS A 130 -14.53 -38.89 -3.76
N LEU A 131 -13.74 -39.20 -4.79
CA LEU A 131 -12.29 -39.00 -4.76
C LEU A 131 -11.77 -37.94 -5.75
N ASP A 132 -12.65 -37.24 -6.47
CA ASP A 132 -12.26 -36.12 -7.36
C ASP A 132 -11.14 -36.51 -8.36
N ILE A 133 -11.38 -37.63 -9.05
CA ILE A 133 -10.55 -38.15 -10.15
C ILE A 133 -11.14 -37.75 -11.51
N ASN A 134 -10.33 -37.79 -12.56
CA ASN A 134 -10.71 -37.30 -13.89
C ASN A 134 -11.24 -38.38 -14.81
N ASP A 135 -10.73 -39.60 -14.69
CA ASP A 135 -11.14 -40.71 -15.52
C ASP A 135 -10.83 -42.03 -14.79
N TYR A 136 -11.60 -43.06 -15.13
CA TYR A 136 -11.43 -44.42 -14.66
C TYR A 136 -11.50 -45.35 -15.87
N LYS A 137 -10.50 -46.20 -16.03
CA LYS A 137 -10.40 -47.04 -17.22
C LYS A 137 -9.94 -48.46 -16.90
N ASP A 138 -10.55 -49.41 -17.58
CA ASP A 138 -10.09 -50.80 -17.56
C ASP A 138 -8.85 -50.96 -18.47
N LYS A 139 -7.78 -51.58 -17.94
CA LYS A 139 -6.52 -51.86 -18.66
C LYS A 139 -6.77 -52.67 -19.95
N SER A 140 -7.78 -53.53 -20.00
CA SER A 140 -8.15 -54.33 -21.18
C SER A 140 -8.88 -53.54 -22.27
N SER A 141 -9.51 -52.41 -21.91
CA SER A 141 -10.30 -51.56 -22.82
C SER A 141 -9.51 -50.36 -23.38
N LEU A 142 -8.27 -50.17 -22.90
CA LEU A 142 -7.48 -48.97 -23.12
C LEU A 142 -6.79 -48.97 -24.50
N THR A 143 -7.54 -48.63 -25.54
CA THR A 143 -6.96 -48.39 -26.87
C THR A 143 -6.06 -47.15 -26.87
N SER A 144 -5.10 -47.07 -27.80
CA SER A 144 -4.25 -45.89 -27.98
C SER A 144 -5.06 -44.61 -28.20
N THR A 145 -6.16 -44.70 -28.95
CA THR A 145 -7.09 -43.59 -29.21
C THR A 145 -7.85 -43.16 -27.96
N ALA A 146 -8.32 -44.12 -27.14
CA ALA A 146 -9.00 -43.81 -25.88
C ALA A 146 -8.06 -43.12 -24.88
N LEU A 147 -6.83 -43.63 -24.75
CA LEU A 147 -5.79 -43.03 -23.91
C LEU A 147 -5.46 -41.61 -24.39
N ALA A 148 -5.23 -41.41 -25.69
CA ALA A 148 -4.93 -40.09 -26.25
C ALA A 148 -6.08 -39.09 -26.01
N THR A 149 -7.34 -39.51 -26.18
CA THR A 149 -8.51 -38.64 -25.94
C THR A 149 -8.63 -38.24 -24.47
N SER A 150 -8.38 -39.19 -23.55
CA SER A 150 -8.37 -38.92 -22.11
C SER A 150 -7.22 -37.98 -21.71
N LEU A 151 -6.04 -38.14 -22.31
CA LEU A 151 -4.92 -37.20 -22.13
C LEU A 151 -5.25 -35.81 -22.67
N TYR A 152 -5.86 -35.68 -23.84
CA TYR A 152 -6.26 -34.38 -24.38
C TYR A 152 -7.25 -33.65 -23.47
N SER A 153 -8.26 -34.36 -22.96
CA SER A 153 -9.24 -33.80 -22.03
C SER A 153 -8.58 -33.39 -20.72
N SER A 154 -7.74 -34.26 -20.15
CA SER A 154 -7.07 -34.03 -18.88
C SER A 154 -6.03 -32.91 -18.96
N LEU A 155 -5.18 -32.86 -19.99
CA LEU A 155 -4.21 -31.78 -20.17
C LEU A 155 -4.90 -30.43 -20.37
N ARG A 156 -6.00 -30.39 -21.12
CA ARG A 156 -6.80 -29.16 -21.26
C ARG A 156 -7.36 -28.71 -19.91
N ALA A 157 -7.96 -29.62 -19.15
CA ALA A 157 -8.48 -29.32 -17.82
C ALA A 157 -7.36 -28.87 -16.85
N PHE A 158 -6.18 -29.49 -16.90
CA PHE A 158 -5.02 -29.10 -16.11
C PHE A 158 -4.56 -27.68 -16.44
N ARG A 159 -4.39 -27.37 -17.73
CA ARG A 159 -4.02 -26.04 -18.22
C ARG A 159 -5.00 -24.99 -17.71
N ASP A 160 -6.30 -25.24 -17.87
CA ASP A 160 -7.35 -24.29 -17.50
C ASP A 160 -7.42 -24.09 -15.97
N MET A 161 -7.32 -25.17 -15.18
CA MET A 161 -7.27 -25.08 -13.72
C MET A 161 -6.00 -24.37 -13.23
N ARG A 162 -4.86 -24.59 -13.86
CA ARG A 162 -3.61 -23.91 -13.53
C ARG A 162 -3.71 -22.41 -13.81
N ALA A 163 -4.33 -22.03 -14.93
CA ALA A 163 -4.60 -20.61 -15.23
C ALA A 163 -5.52 -19.98 -14.18
N LEU A 164 -6.63 -20.64 -13.83
CA LEU A 164 -7.56 -20.17 -12.80
C LEU A 164 -6.90 -20.06 -11.42
N ASP A 165 -6.08 -21.03 -11.02
CA ASP A 165 -5.41 -21.01 -9.72
C ASP A 165 -4.36 -19.89 -9.66
N LYS A 166 -3.62 -19.67 -10.74
CA LYS A 166 -2.72 -18.51 -10.90
C LYS A 166 -3.49 -17.20 -10.76
N THR A 167 -4.64 -17.06 -11.44
CA THR A 167 -5.50 -15.86 -11.32
C THR A 167 -6.03 -15.68 -9.90
N ARG A 168 -6.48 -16.75 -9.24
CA ARG A 168 -6.99 -16.72 -7.86
C ARG A 168 -5.92 -16.29 -6.86
N MET A 169 -4.74 -16.92 -6.91
CA MET A 169 -3.59 -16.52 -6.09
C MET A 169 -3.18 -15.08 -6.39
N GLY A 170 -3.29 -14.69 -7.66
CA GLY A 170 -3.02 -13.34 -8.11
C GLY A 170 -3.93 -12.30 -7.46
N LEU A 171 -5.23 -12.54 -7.49
CA LEU A 171 -6.25 -11.73 -6.83
C LEU A 171 -6.03 -11.66 -5.31
N GLN A 172 -5.70 -12.78 -4.66
CA GLN A 172 -5.44 -12.79 -3.21
C GLN A 172 -4.27 -11.88 -2.82
N LYS A 173 -3.18 -11.90 -3.59
CA LYS A 173 -2.06 -11.00 -3.37
C LYS A 173 -2.45 -9.53 -3.60
N ILE A 174 -3.26 -9.21 -4.63
CA ILE A 174 -3.80 -7.84 -4.82
C ILE A 174 -4.53 -7.37 -3.58
N ILE A 175 -5.45 -8.19 -3.07
CA ILE A 175 -6.28 -7.82 -1.92
C ILE A 175 -5.40 -7.54 -0.70
N HIS A 176 -4.36 -8.37 -0.48
CA HIS A 176 -3.42 -8.17 0.61
C HIS A 176 -2.57 -6.90 0.42
N ALA A 177 -2.06 -6.65 -0.79
CA ALA A 177 -1.35 -5.41 -1.16
C ALA A 177 -2.19 -4.17 -0.86
N THR A 178 -3.48 -4.26 -1.23
CA THR A 178 -4.45 -3.18 -1.13
C THR A 178 -4.77 -2.85 0.34
N GLY A 179 -4.72 -3.85 1.23
CA GLY A 179 -4.91 -3.66 2.67
C GLY A 179 -3.83 -2.80 3.33
N ASN A 180 -2.60 -2.84 2.80
CA ASN A 180 -1.46 -2.08 3.33
C ASN A 180 -1.35 -0.67 2.71
N LEU A 181 -2.27 -0.28 1.81
CA LEU A 181 -2.20 1.03 1.12
C LEU A 181 -2.27 2.22 2.08
N PHE A 182 -2.86 2.03 3.26
CA PHE A 182 -3.00 3.07 4.28
C PHE A 182 -1.72 3.34 5.07
N GLU A 183 -0.69 2.49 4.96
CA GLU A 183 0.59 2.69 5.66
C GLU A 183 1.60 3.52 4.84
N PHE A 184 1.42 3.60 3.51
CA PHE A 184 2.36 4.29 2.66
C PHE A 184 2.16 5.81 2.74
N ARG A 185 3.25 6.52 3.07
CA ARG A 185 3.24 7.98 3.28
C ARG A 185 3.52 8.76 2.00
N SER A 186 3.95 8.08 0.93
CA SER A 186 4.25 8.69 -0.36
C SER A 186 3.74 7.88 -1.55
N LEU A 187 3.46 8.60 -2.66
CA LEU A 187 3.08 8.01 -3.95
C LEU A 187 4.12 7.01 -4.45
N ASN A 188 5.40 7.26 -4.18
CA ASN A 188 6.51 6.42 -4.63
C ASN A 188 6.54 5.11 -3.85
N GLU A 189 6.43 5.14 -2.51
CA GLU A 189 6.44 3.92 -1.69
C GLU A 189 5.26 3.01 -2.00
N LEU A 190 4.07 3.59 -2.23
CA LEU A 190 2.87 2.84 -2.58
C LEU A 190 2.99 2.23 -3.99
N ALA A 191 3.38 3.04 -4.97
CA ALA A 191 3.51 2.55 -6.33
C ALA A 191 4.62 1.50 -6.44
N THR A 192 5.78 1.71 -5.81
CA THR A 192 6.85 0.70 -5.74
C THR A 192 6.38 -0.55 -4.98
N GLY A 193 5.70 -0.41 -3.84
CA GLY A 193 5.17 -1.55 -3.08
C GLY A 193 4.20 -2.41 -3.88
N ILE A 194 3.28 -1.79 -4.62
CA ILE A 194 2.39 -2.52 -5.53
C ILE A 194 3.22 -3.14 -6.66
N LEU A 195 4.04 -2.36 -7.37
CA LEU A 195 4.86 -2.84 -8.49
C LEU A 195 5.75 -4.04 -8.11
N THR A 196 6.39 -4.03 -6.93
CA THR A 196 7.18 -5.16 -6.42
C THR A 196 6.31 -6.40 -6.20
N GLN A 197 5.13 -6.26 -5.59
CA GLN A 197 4.22 -7.38 -5.43
C GLN A 197 3.74 -7.92 -6.79
N LEU A 198 3.53 -7.05 -7.78
CA LEU A 198 3.17 -7.45 -9.14
C LEU A 198 4.29 -8.19 -9.87
N ALA A 199 5.53 -7.71 -9.75
CA ALA A 199 6.71 -8.38 -10.27
C ALA A 199 6.82 -9.81 -9.71
N THR A 200 6.62 -10.00 -8.40
CA THR A 200 6.63 -11.35 -7.79
C THR A 200 5.51 -12.26 -8.28
N LEU A 201 4.44 -11.69 -8.83
CA LEU A 201 3.21 -12.38 -9.18
C LEU A 201 3.19 -12.81 -10.65
N LEU A 202 3.62 -11.92 -11.54
CA LEU A 202 3.90 -12.28 -12.93
C LEU A 202 4.96 -13.39 -13.01
N ASN A 203 5.85 -13.46 -12.00
CA ASN A 203 6.84 -14.53 -11.84
C ASN A 203 6.33 -15.79 -11.10
N VAL A 204 5.02 -15.92 -10.82
CA VAL A 204 4.42 -17.17 -10.30
C VAL A 204 4.44 -18.20 -11.43
N GLY A 205 5.59 -18.86 -11.57
CA GLY A 205 5.98 -19.70 -12.69
C GLY A 205 7.49 -19.88 -12.87
N ASN A 206 8.33 -19.07 -12.22
CA ASN A 206 9.78 -19.20 -12.24
C ASN A 206 10.39 -18.75 -10.89
N PRO A 207 10.97 -19.65 -10.07
CA PRO A 207 11.54 -19.31 -8.76
C PRO A 207 12.96 -18.73 -8.85
N ILE A 208 13.44 -18.42 -10.06
CA ILE A 208 14.78 -17.86 -10.26
C ILE A 208 14.65 -16.33 -10.29
N GLN A 209 14.98 -15.73 -9.14
CA GLN A 209 15.25 -14.32 -8.90
C GLN A 209 14.14 -13.31 -9.28
N CYS A 210 13.80 -12.46 -8.32
CA CYS A 210 12.88 -11.34 -8.46
C CYS A 210 13.41 -10.20 -9.37
N SER A 211 14.39 -10.49 -10.24
CA SER A 211 15.29 -9.50 -10.88
C SER A 211 14.87 -9.04 -12.28
N ASP A 212 13.93 -9.72 -12.95
CA ASP A 212 13.78 -9.54 -14.40
C ASP A 212 12.50 -8.78 -14.81
N VAL A 213 11.59 -8.50 -13.87
CA VAL A 213 10.43 -7.64 -14.16
C VAL A 213 10.82 -6.19 -13.94
N GLU A 214 10.82 -5.42 -15.02
CA GLU A 214 11.13 -3.99 -15.00
C GLU A 214 9.85 -3.21 -15.26
N CYS A 215 9.53 -2.25 -14.41
CA CYS A 215 8.29 -1.50 -14.55
C CYS A 215 8.40 -0.07 -14.05
N PHE A 216 7.51 0.77 -14.55
CA PHE A 216 7.37 2.14 -14.08
C PHE A 216 5.93 2.62 -14.22
N VAL A 217 5.59 3.63 -13.42
CA VAL A 217 4.38 4.43 -13.58
C VAL A 217 4.77 5.85 -13.93
N ALA A 218 4.09 6.39 -14.94
CA ALA A 218 4.29 7.72 -15.43
C ALA A 218 2.97 8.49 -15.51
N ASN A 219 3.02 9.78 -15.22
CA ASN A 219 1.88 10.68 -15.34
C ASN A 219 2.20 11.79 -16.34
N ASN A 220 1.16 12.25 -17.03
CA ASN A 220 1.29 13.38 -17.94
C ASN A 220 0.91 14.65 -17.19
N GLU A 221 1.92 15.42 -16.79
CA GLU A 221 1.77 16.75 -16.23
C GLU A 221 2.20 17.78 -17.28
N GLN A 222 1.30 18.74 -17.58
CA GLN A 222 1.57 19.85 -18.51
C GLN A 222 2.06 19.42 -19.91
N GLY A 223 1.70 18.22 -20.37
CA GLY A 223 2.09 17.69 -21.68
C GLY A 223 3.36 16.84 -21.67
N ILE A 224 4.03 16.69 -20.53
CA ILE A 224 5.23 15.86 -20.39
C ILE A 224 4.88 14.61 -19.58
N LEU A 225 5.07 13.44 -20.18
CA LEU A 225 4.91 12.16 -19.52
C LEU A 225 6.20 11.84 -18.74
N SER A 226 6.16 11.94 -17.41
CA SER A 226 7.34 11.76 -16.54
C SER A 226 7.16 10.56 -15.61
N ILE A 227 8.25 9.86 -15.34
CA ILE A 227 8.25 8.70 -14.43
C ILE A 227 8.17 9.20 -12.99
N TYR A 228 7.22 8.70 -12.21
CA TYR A 228 7.12 9.04 -10.78
C TYR A 228 7.28 7.83 -9.86
N ALA A 229 7.15 6.61 -10.39
CA ALA A 229 7.45 5.38 -9.66
C ALA A 229 8.09 4.36 -10.59
N ALA A 230 9.01 3.56 -10.07
CA ALA A 230 9.74 2.58 -10.85
C ALA A 230 10.24 1.42 -10.00
N PHE A 231 10.54 0.31 -10.67
CA PHE A 231 11.17 -0.88 -10.11
C PHE A 231 12.14 -1.50 -11.13
N GLY A 232 13.25 -2.04 -10.65
CA GLY A 232 14.31 -2.60 -11.50
C GLY A 232 15.12 -1.50 -12.20
N LYS A 233 15.45 -1.66 -13.49
CA LYS A 233 16.36 -0.73 -14.19
C LYS A 233 15.88 0.74 -14.26
N TYR A 234 14.60 0.99 -14.03
CA TYR A 234 13.99 2.32 -14.13
C TYR A 234 14.04 3.11 -12.81
N GLU A 235 14.46 2.50 -11.70
CA GLU A 235 14.57 3.18 -10.39
C GLU A 235 15.43 4.46 -10.43
N PRO A 236 16.57 4.52 -11.16
CA PRO A 236 17.36 5.75 -11.27
C PRO A 236 16.69 6.85 -12.13
N SER A 237 15.59 6.54 -12.82
CA SER A 237 14.94 7.43 -13.78
C SER A 237 13.73 8.18 -13.22
N LEU A 238 13.53 8.17 -11.90
CA LEU A 238 12.47 8.95 -11.26
C LEU A 238 12.58 10.45 -11.61
N GLY A 239 11.45 11.05 -11.96
CA GLY A 239 11.32 12.44 -12.41
C GLY A 239 11.72 12.70 -13.86
N GLN A 240 12.30 11.72 -14.56
CA GLN A 240 12.73 11.89 -15.94
C GLN A 240 11.56 11.70 -16.92
N PRO A 241 11.56 12.41 -18.06
CA PRO A 241 10.60 12.17 -19.13
C PRO A 241 10.72 10.75 -19.67
N VAL A 242 9.59 10.04 -19.80
CA VAL A 242 9.56 8.64 -20.29
C VAL A 242 10.25 8.51 -21.63
N ARG A 243 10.07 9.50 -22.51
CA ARG A 243 10.68 9.55 -23.85
C ARG A 243 12.20 9.41 -23.85
N ASP A 244 12.86 9.92 -22.80
CA ASP A 244 14.32 9.95 -22.71
C ASP A 244 14.88 8.68 -22.04
N VAL A 245 14.00 7.90 -21.42
CA VAL A 245 14.34 6.72 -20.61
C VAL A 245 14.09 5.42 -21.36
N VAL A 246 13.01 5.34 -22.15
CA VAL A 246 12.62 4.10 -22.83
C VAL A 246 13.19 4.01 -24.24
N ALA A 247 13.37 2.77 -24.73
CA ALA A 247 13.78 2.54 -26.11
C ALA A 247 12.74 3.11 -27.11
N PRO A 248 13.17 3.53 -28.32
CA PRO A 248 12.27 4.11 -29.32
C PRO A 248 11.09 3.22 -29.71
N GLU A 249 11.27 1.90 -29.63
CA GLU A 249 10.20 0.92 -29.90
C GLU A 249 9.13 0.96 -28.82
N VAL A 250 9.52 0.94 -27.54
CA VAL A 250 8.61 1.04 -26.40
C VAL A 250 7.85 2.38 -26.43
N TRP A 251 8.54 3.48 -26.77
CA TRP A 251 7.90 4.79 -26.91
C TRP A 251 6.78 4.78 -27.96
N LYS A 252 6.96 4.11 -29.11
CA LYS A 252 5.90 3.96 -30.12
C LYS A 252 4.68 3.23 -29.56
N ILE A 253 4.89 2.19 -28.76
CA ILE A 253 3.80 1.42 -28.14
C ILE A 253 3.04 2.29 -27.12
N ILE A 254 3.76 3.08 -26.34
CA ILE A 254 3.19 4.05 -25.39
C ILE A 254 2.34 5.09 -26.12
N CYS A 255 2.87 5.72 -27.18
CA CYS A 255 2.11 6.68 -27.99
C CYS A 255 0.86 6.04 -28.62
N LYS A 256 0.96 4.78 -29.06
CA LYS A 256 -0.19 4.03 -29.58
C LYS A 256 -1.26 3.83 -28.50
N ALA A 257 -0.88 3.43 -27.29
CA ALA A 257 -1.79 3.29 -26.15
C ALA A 257 -2.48 4.62 -25.78
N GLU A 258 -1.73 5.73 -25.83
CA GLU A 258 -2.29 7.08 -25.61
C GLU A 258 -3.28 7.50 -26.69
N ASN A 259 -3.02 7.18 -27.96
CA ASN A 259 -3.90 7.54 -29.07
C ASN A 259 -5.18 6.67 -29.11
N GLU A 260 -5.04 5.37 -28.91
CA GLU A 260 -6.16 4.41 -29.00
C GLU A 260 -7.00 4.33 -27.72
N ASN A 261 -6.54 4.92 -26.62
CA ASN A 261 -7.22 4.92 -25.32
C ASN A 261 -7.52 3.51 -24.78
N LYS A 262 -6.58 2.58 -24.99
CA LYS A 262 -6.66 1.19 -24.55
C LYS A 262 -5.28 0.66 -24.16
N SER A 263 -5.26 -0.29 -23.21
CA SER A 263 -4.06 -1.05 -22.86
C SER A 263 -3.50 -1.78 -24.09
N GLN A 264 -2.18 -1.90 -24.19
CA GLN A 264 -1.49 -2.58 -25.28
C GLN A 264 -0.67 -3.75 -24.76
N TYR A 265 -0.64 -4.82 -25.56
CA TYR A 265 0.11 -6.06 -25.30
C TYR A 265 0.90 -6.38 -26.55
N ILE A 266 2.22 -6.21 -26.52
CA ILE A 266 3.09 -6.49 -27.66
C ILE A 266 4.27 -7.30 -27.14
N ASP A 267 4.37 -8.55 -27.59
CA ASP A 267 5.37 -9.52 -27.15
C ASP A 267 5.43 -9.65 -25.62
N ASN A 268 6.48 -9.13 -25.00
CA ASN A 268 6.69 -9.12 -23.55
C ASN A 268 6.46 -7.73 -22.91
N HIS A 269 5.92 -6.78 -23.68
CA HIS A 269 5.60 -5.43 -23.21
C HIS A 269 4.11 -5.28 -22.90
N TYR A 270 3.80 -4.82 -21.69
CA TYR A 270 2.46 -4.39 -21.31
C TYR A 270 2.45 -2.88 -21.02
N ILE A 271 1.50 -2.18 -21.63
CA ILE A 271 1.23 -0.77 -21.38
C ILE A 271 -0.22 -0.67 -20.90
N GLY A 272 -0.41 -0.51 -19.59
CA GLY A 272 -1.70 -0.21 -18.98
C GLY A 272 -1.95 1.28 -19.00
N ARG A 273 -3.04 1.73 -19.61
CA ARG A 273 -3.45 3.14 -19.58
C ARG A 273 -4.61 3.32 -18.61
N PHE A 274 -4.52 4.35 -17.78
CA PHE A 274 -5.66 4.81 -16.99
C PHE A 274 -5.71 6.34 -16.93
N GLN A 275 -6.89 6.86 -16.57
CA GLN A 275 -7.11 8.29 -16.46
C GLN A 275 -7.73 8.58 -15.09
N THR A 276 -7.15 9.53 -14.37
CA THR A 276 -7.72 9.99 -13.09
C THR A 276 -8.85 10.98 -13.34
N LYS A 277 -9.69 11.25 -12.32
CA LYS A 277 -10.77 12.25 -12.40
C LYS A 277 -10.30 13.66 -12.79
N LYS A 278 -9.03 14.02 -12.54
CA LYS A 278 -8.42 15.29 -12.99
C LYS A 278 -7.96 15.27 -14.44
N HIS A 279 -8.36 14.26 -15.22
CA HIS A 279 -7.93 14.02 -16.59
C HIS A 279 -6.43 13.78 -16.79
N LEU A 280 -5.65 13.62 -15.71
CA LEU A 280 -4.24 13.23 -15.83
C LEU A 280 -4.18 11.85 -16.45
N LYS A 281 -3.52 11.77 -17.61
CA LYS A 281 -3.25 10.52 -18.32
C LYS A 281 -2.09 9.84 -17.60
N ASN A 282 -2.33 8.62 -17.15
CA ASN A 282 -1.33 7.82 -16.47
C ASN A 282 -1.09 6.54 -17.26
N ILE A 283 0.15 6.09 -17.19
CA ILE A 283 0.62 4.92 -17.90
C ILE A 283 1.41 4.06 -16.94
N ILE A 284 1.12 2.77 -16.95
CA ILE A 284 1.88 1.73 -16.28
C ILE A 284 2.55 0.91 -17.36
N TYR A 285 3.86 0.75 -17.25
CA TYR A 285 4.63 -0.09 -18.15
C TYR A 285 5.20 -1.27 -17.40
N PHE A 286 5.10 -2.47 -17.99
CA PHE A 286 5.80 -3.66 -17.55
C PHE A 286 6.56 -4.30 -18.70
N LEU A 287 7.80 -4.66 -18.43
CA LEU A 287 8.56 -5.62 -19.21
C LEU A 287 8.50 -6.98 -18.51
N CYS A 288 7.87 -7.94 -19.17
CA CYS A 288 7.84 -9.33 -18.72
C CYS A 288 9.07 -10.09 -19.23
N PRO A 289 9.56 -11.11 -18.51
CA PRO A 289 10.65 -11.97 -18.98
C PRO A 289 10.23 -12.77 -20.23
N ASP A 290 9.00 -13.29 -20.22
CA ASP A 290 8.43 -14.08 -21.31
C ASP A 290 7.32 -13.31 -22.05
N PRO A 291 7.02 -13.68 -23.32
CA PRO A 291 5.87 -13.14 -24.05
C PRO A 291 4.55 -13.35 -23.31
N ILE A 292 3.75 -12.29 -23.23
CA ILE A 292 2.51 -12.23 -22.45
C ILE A 292 1.44 -13.15 -23.07
N GLN A 293 1.09 -14.22 -22.35
CA GLN A 293 0.06 -15.14 -22.79
C GLN A 293 -1.34 -14.53 -22.60
N PRO A 294 -2.36 -14.96 -23.38
CA PRO A 294 -3.72 -14.44 -23.25
C PRO A 294 -4.29 -14.51 -21.84
N GLN A 295 -3.94 -15.56 -21.09
CA GLN A 295 -4.35 -15.79 -19.71
C GLN A 295 -3.73 -14.79 -18.70
N ASP A 296 -2.56 -14.22 -19.01
CA ASP A 296 -1.91 -13.23 -18.14
C ASP A 296 -2.47 -11.81 -18.36
N ARG A 297 -3.15 -11.56 -19.50
CA ARG A 297 -3.71 -10.25 -19.85
C ARG A 297 -4.79 -9.80 -18.90
N GLU A 298 -5.73 -10.69 -18.55
CA GLU A 298 -6.81 -10.37 -17.61
C GLU A 298 -6.24 -9.96 -16.24
N LEU A 299 -5.19 -10.64 -15.81
CA LEU A 299 -4.52 -10.36 -14.56
C LEU A 299 -3.80 -8.99 -14.61
N LEU A 300 -3.07 -8.71 -15.70
CA LEU A 300 -2.44 -7.41 -15.95
C LEU A 300 -3.44 -6.25 -15.97
N ASP A 301 -4.60 -6.40 -16.60
CA ASP A 301 -5.65 -5.38 -16.61
C ASP A 301 -6.26 -5.14 -15.22
N LEU A 302 -6.51 -6.21 -14.45
CA LEU A 302 -6.99 -6.09 -13.07
C LEU A 302 -5.97 -5.35 -12.19
N TYR A 303 -4.67 -5.60 -12.38
CA TYR A 303 -3.62 -4.88 -11.67
C TYR A 303 -3.57 -3.42 -12.04
N SER A 304 -3.64 -3.12 -13.33
CA SER A 304 -3.67 -1.74 -13.81
C SER A 304 -4.82 -0.99 -13.16
N LEU A 305 -6.00 -1.59 -13.08
CA LEU A 305 -7.16 -1.00 -12.39
C LEU A 305 -6.91 -0.79 -10.88
N SER A 306 -6.30 -1.75 -10.20
CA SER A 306 -5.98 -1.65 -8.76
C SER A 306 -4.95 -0.55 -8.47
N ILE A 307 -3.86 -0.45 -9.23
CA ILE A 307 -2.88 0.65 -9.13
C ILE A 307 -3.57 1.98 -9.37
N SER A 308 -4.42 2.05 -10.40
CA SER A 308 -5.16 3.26 -10.76
C SER A 308 -6.00 3.78 -9.60
N ALA A 309 -6.81 2.90 -9.01
CA ALA A 309 -7.66 3.24 -7.88
C ALA A 309 -6.86 3.67 -6.64
N SER A 310 -5.73 3.00 -6.39
CA SER A 310 -4.84 3.31 -5.27
C SER A 310 -4.18 4.68 -5.42
N LEU A 311 -3.70 4.99 -6.62
CA LEU A 311 -3.14 6.30 -6.96
C LEU A 311 -4.19 7.40 -6.80
N GLU A 312 -5.41 7.16 -7.28
CA GLU A 312 -6.51 8.14 -7.17
C GLU A 312 -6.83 8.44 -5.70
N ASN A 313 -6.93 7.41 -4.85
CA ASN A 313 -7.17 7.59 -3.42
C ASN A 313 -6.05 8.38 -2.73
N LEU A 314 -4.79 8.12 -3.06
CA LEU A 314 -3.67 8.90 -2.53
C LEU A 314 -3.73 10.37 -2.95
N LEU A 315 -4.01 10.65 -4.23
CA LEU A 315 -4.13 12.01 -4.73
C LEU A 315 -5.29 12.75 -4.07
N LEU A 316 -6.43 12.08 -3.87
CA LEU A 316 -7.58 12.63 -3.15
C LEU A 316 -7.25 12.91 -1.68
N ASN A 317 -6.55 12.01 -0.99
CA ASN A 317 -6.11 12.24 0.39
C ASN A 317 -5.18 13.45 0.50
N ARG A 318 -4.21 13.57 -0.41
CA ARG A 318 -3.32 14.74 -0.47
C ARG A 318 -4.09 16.03 -0.72
N GLU A 319 -5.05 16.01 -1.64
CA GLU A 319 -5.91 17.17 -1.92
C GLU A 319 -6.76 17.57 -0.71
N ILE A 320 -7.26 16.60 0.07
CA ILE A 320 -7.95 16.88 1.35
C ILE A 320 -7.01 17.60 2.32
N ILE A 321 -5.76 17.13 2.47
CA ILE A 321 -4.76 17.75 3.35
C ILE A 321 -4.42 19.17 2.87
N ASP A 322 -4.15 19.35 1.57
CA ASP A 322 -3.83 20.66 0.98
C ASP A 322 -5.00 21.64 1.12
N THR A 323 -6.24 21.15 0.99
CA THR A 323 -7.45 21.95 1.19
C THR A 323 -7.61 22.35 2.66
N GLN A 324 -7.40 21.42 3.60
CA GLN A 324 -7.45 21.71 5.03
C GLN A 324 -6.40 22.74 5.43
N LYS A 325 -5.18 22.61 4.89
CA LYS A 325 -4.11 23.60 5.05
C LYS A 325 -4.55 24.97 4.51
N ALA A 326 -5.06 25.03 3.29
CA ALA A 326 -5.52 26.29 2.71
C ALA A 326 -6.60 26.95 3.57
N VAL A 327 -7.60 26.20 4.02
CA VAL A 327 -8.69 26.72 4.86
C VAL A 327 -8.17 27.24 6.20
N THR A 328 -7.35 26.47 6.92
CA THR A 328 -6.84 26.87 8.24
C THR A 328 -5.94 28.11 8.16
N PHE A 329 -5.03 28.15 7.19
CA PHE A 329 -4.16 29.31 6.98
C PHE A 329 -4.95 30.53 6.53
N THR A 330 -5.88 30.40 5.58
CA THR A 330 -6.71 31.53 5.15
C THR A 330 -7.57 32.07 6.29
N LEU A 331 -8.13 31.21 7.14
CA LEU A 331 -8.89 31.66 8.32
C LEU A 331 -7.99 32.44 9.29
N GLY A 332 -6.79 31.95 9.58
CA GLY A 332 -5.82 32.68 10.42
C GLY A 332 -5.44 34.03 9.80
N GLU A 333 -5.10 34.06 8.50
CA GLU A 333 -4.71 35.27 7.77
C GLU A 333 -5.83 36.34 7.76
N VAL A 334 -7.09 35.93 7.61
CA VAL A 334 -8.25 36.85 7.63
C VAL A 334 -8.42 37.51 9.01
N ILE A 335 -8.15 36.77 10.08
CA ILE A 335 -8.31 37.27 11.45
C ILE A 335 -7.17 38.23 11.81
N GLU A 336 -5.96 37.91 11.36
CA GLU A 336 -4.80 38.79 11.53
C GLU A 336 -4.91 40.08 10.71
N ALA A 337 -5.48 40.01 9.51
CA ALA A 337 -5.76 41.21 8.72
C ALA A 337 -6.70 42.20 9.42
N ARG A 338 -7.62 41.73 10.29
CA ARG A 338 -8.48 42.60 11.12
C ARG A 338 -7.72 43.32 12.23
N SER A 339 -6.58 42.79 12.65
CA SER A 339 -5.73 43.32 13.74
C SER A 339 -4.60 44.22 13.21
N GLY A 340 -4.57 44.49 11.90
CA GLY A 340 -3.50 45.26 11.27
C GLY A 340 -2.16 44.52 11.21
N GLU A 341 -2.17 43.20 11.31
CA GLU A 341 -0.99 42.33 11.20
C GLU A 341 -0.91 41.70 9.80
N THR A 342 0.31 41.37 9.36
CA THR A 342 0.51 40.73 8.05
C THR A 342 0.31 39.21 8.15
N GLY A 343 -0.27 38.59 7.12
CA GLY A 343 -0.51 37.13 7.09
C GLY A 343 0.75 36.25 7.22
N TYR A 344 1.94 36.84 7.13
CA TYR A 344 3.21 36.14 7.37
C TYR A 344 3.36 35.66 8.83
N HIS A 345 2.76 36.34 9.81
CA HIS A 345 2.81 35.92 11.22
C HIS A 345 2.26 34.50 11.41
N VAL A 346 1.05 34.25 10.89
CA VAL A 346 0.37 32.95 10.94
C VAL A 346 1.25 31.82 10.38
N ARG A 347 1.92 32.09 9.26
CA ARG A 347 2.81 31.13 8.60
C ARG A 347 4.06 30.85 9.42
N ARG A 348 4.68 31.89 9.97
CA ARG A 348 5.86 31.76 10.83
C ARG A 348 5.55 31.02 12.12
N VAL A 349 4.40 31.30 12.74
CA VAL A 349 3.94 30.55 13.93
C VAL A 349 3.71 29.08 13.60
N ALA A 350 3.13 28.77 12.44
CA ALA A 350 2.96 27.39 11.99
C ALA A 350 4.28 26.64 11.80
N GLU A 351 5.21 27.20 11.02
CA GLU A 351 6.50 26.54 10.76
C GLU A 351 7.38 26.47 12.03
N GLY A 352 7.35 27.50 12.87
CA GLY A 352 8.05 27.51 14.16
C GLY A 352 7.48 26.45 15.12
N SER A 353 6.15 26.33 15.20
CA SER A 353 5.50 25.32 16.05
C SER A 353 5.83 23.91 15.57
N ARG A 354 5.83 23.70 14.25
CA ARG A 354 6.22 22.43 13.61
C ARG A 354 7.68 22.06 13.90
N LEU A 355 8.59 23.03 13.80
CA LEU A 355 10.01 22.82 14.06
C LEU A 355 10.24 22.44 15.53
N LEU A 356 9.67 23.20 16.47
CA LEU A 356 9.83 22.90 17.90
C LEU A 356 9.21 21.55 18.27
N ALA A 357 8.03 21.22 17.74
CA ALA A 357 7.40 19.92 17.94
C ALA A 357 8.27 18.75 17.47
N ARG A 358 8.97 18.91 16.33
CA ARG A 358 9.91 17.90 15.84
C ARG A 358 11.13 17.76 16.75
N LEU A 359 11.72 18.88 17.17
CA LEU A 359 12.92 18.88 18.01
C LEU A 359 12.69 18.23 19.37
N ILE A 360 11.49 18.32 19.93
CA ILE A 360 11.15 17.70 21.22
C ILE A 360 10.73 16.23 21.10
N GLY A 361 10.66 15.69 19.87
CA GLY A 361 10.40 14.27 19.60
C GLY A 361 8.93 13.88 19.53
N LEU A 362 8.01 14.80 19.16
CA LEU A 362 6.63 14.41 18.86
C LEU A 362 6.56 13.50 17.63
N SER A 363 5.52 12.67 17.56
CA SER A 363 5.27 11.83 16.39
C SER A 363 5.03 12.66 15.13
N GLN A 364 5.30 12.10 13.95
CA GLN A 364 5.05 12.79 12.67
C GLN A 364 3.59 13.28 12.56
N GLU A 365 2.65 12.48 13.06
CA GLU A 365 1.21 12.81 13.08
C GLU A 365 0.94 14.03 13.97
N GLU A 366 1.52 14.08 15.17
CA GLU A 366 1.40 15.24 16.07
C GLU A 366 2.06 16.50 15.51
N VAL A 367 3.22 16.36 14.86
CA VAL A 367 3.95 17.45 14.20
C VAL A 367 3.12 18.05 13.05
N GLU A 368 2.40 17.22 12.29
CA GLU A 368 1.49 17.70 11.24
C GLU A 368 0.23 18.34 11.82
N LEU A 369 -0.32 17.77 12.90
CA LEU A 369 -1.50 18.33 13.58
C LEU A 369 -1.23 19.73 14.13
N ILE A 370 -0.13 19.94 14.86
CA ILE A 370 0.19 21.27 15.39
C ILE A 370 0.46 22.29 14.27
N TRP A 371 1.10 21.87 13.19
CA TRP A 371 1.36 22.73 12.03
C TRP A 371 0.08 23.21 11.34
N LEU A 372 -0.93 22.35 11.21
CA LEU A 372 -2.24 22.72 10.66
C LEU A 372 -3.10 23.51 11.64
N ALA A 373 -2.92 23.29 12.95
CA ALA A 373 -3.77 23.84 13.99
C ALA A 373 -3.30 25.19 14.55
N SER A 374 -2.00 25.44 14.67
CA SER A 374 -1.47 26.67 15.25
C SER A 374 -1.84 27.97 14.50
N PRO A 375 -2.13 27.98 13.18
CA PRO A 375 -2.73 29.13 12.52
C PRO A 375 -4.03 29.63 13.17
N LEU A 376 -4.73 28.77 13.90
CA LEU A 376 -6.02 29.09 14.51
C LEU A 376 -5.88 29.71 15.90
N HIS A 377 -4.69 29.85 16.49
CA HIS A 377 -4.51 30.27 17.90
C HIS A 377 -5.32 31.53 18.25
N ASP A 378 -5.36 32.49 17.33
CA ASP A 378 -6.06 33.77 17.51
C ASP A 378 -7.50 33.81 16.95
N LEU A 379 -8.08 32.65 16.58
CA LEU A 379 -9.40 32.54 15.95
C LEU A 379 -10.50 33.31 16.70
N GLY A 380 -10.41 33.36 18.02
CA GLY A 380 -11.40 34.03 18.85
C GLY A 380 -11.41 35.56 18.76
N LYS A 381 -10.36 36.19 18.19
CA LYS A 381 -10.35 37.64 17.92
C LYS A 381 -11.53 38.06 17.02
N ILE A 382 -12.12 37.11 16.29
CA ILE A 382 -13.33 37.37 15.49
C ILE A 382 -14.48 37.96 16.32
N GLY A 383 -14.60 37.58 17.59
CA GLY A 383 -15.65 38.05 18.51
C GLY A 383 -15.30 39.34 19.25
N ILE A 384 -14.11 39.92 19.02
CA ILE A 384 -13.68 41.18 19.62
C ILE A 384 -14.05 42.34 18.70
N SER A 385 -14.51 43.45 19.31
CA SER A 385 -14.89 44.67 18.57
C SER A 385 -13.66 45.31 17.92
N ASP A 386 -13.81 45.76 16.66
CA ASP A 386 -12.76 46.47 15.94
C ASP A 386 -12.28 47.74 16.67
N ALA A 387 -13.16 48.40 17.43
CA ALA A 387 -12.81 49.60 18.19
C ALA A 387 -11.78 49.29 19.30
N ILE A 388 -11.82 48.08 19.87
CA ILE A 388 -10.86 47.62 20.88
C ILE A 388 -9.61 47.06 20.18
N LEU A 389 -9.81 46.22 19.16
CA LEU A 389 -8.72 45.54 18.45
C LEU A 389 -7.78 46.52 17.73
N ASN A 390 -8.33 47.60 17.16
CA ASN A 390 -7.59 48.60 16.39
C ASN A 390 -7.40 49.93 17.15
N LYS A 391 -7.55 49.95 18.48
CA LYS A 391 -7.42 51.19 19.27
C LYS A 391 -5.99 51.76 19.15
N PRO A 392 -5.81 53.01 18.70
CA PRO A 392 -4.49 53.64 18.64
C PRO A 392 -4.07 54.09 20.04
N GLY A 393 -3.48 53.20 20.83
CA GLY A 393 -3.00 53.50 22.18
C GLY A 393 -3.04 52.31 23.13
N LYS A 394 -2.82 52.56 24.42
CA LYS A 394 -2.98 51.52 25.45
C LYS A 394 -4.47 51.25 25.69
N LEU A 395 -4.80 49.99 25.87
CA LEU A 395 -6.11 49.56 26.33
C LEU A 395 -6.28 49.92 27.81
N ASP A 396 -7.49 50.28 28.21
CA ASP A 396 -7.84 50.37 29.62
C ASP A 396 -8.12 48.98 30.22
N SER A 397 -8.42 48.91 31.52
CA SER A 397 -8.66 47.63 32.21
C SER A 397 -9.82 46.85 31.62
N ASP A 398 -10.92 47.53 31.28
CA ASP A 398 -12.16 46.88 30.82
C ASP A 398 -12.01 46.40 29.38
N GLU A 399 -11.31 47.16 28.55
CA GLU A 399 -10.93 46.76 27.20
C GLU A 399 -9.94 45.59 27.21
N TRP A 400 -9.00 45.57 28.16
CA TRP A 400 -8.08 44.45 28.32
C TRP A 400 -8.79 43.17 28.76
N GLU A 401 -9.75 43.26 29.69
CA GLU A 401 -10.59 42.12 30.04
C GLU A 401 -11.32 41.53 28.82
N LYS A 402 -11.83 42.39 27.92
CA LYS A 402 -12.47 41.94 26.68
C LYS A 402 -11.50 41.25 25.74
N ILE A 403 -10.27 41.75 25.59
CA ILE A 403 -9.25 41.07 24.75
C ILE A 403 -8.93 39.67 25.30
N LYS A 404 -8.86 39.50 26.63
CA LYS A 404 -8.65 38.20 27.27
C LYS A 404 -9.79 37.19 27.07
N GLU A 405 -10.93 37.60 26.49
CA GLU A 405 -12.01 36.68 26.16
C GLU A 405 -11.75 35.88 24.88
N HIS A 406 -10.84 36.32 24.00
CA HIS A 406 -10.63 35.66 22.70
C HIS A 406 -10.25 34.17 22.82
N PRO A 407 -9.45 33.68 23.80
CA PRO A 407 -9.19 32.24 23.93
C PRO A 407 -10.48 31.46 24.18
N SER A 408 -11.36 31.98 25.04
CA SER A 408 -12.67 31.40 25.37
C SER A 408 -13.66 31.45 24.21
N ILE A 409 -13.61 32.51 23.38
CA ILE A 409 -14.40 32.62 22.15
C ILE A 409 -13.91 31.59 21.14
N GLY A 410 -12.59 31.48 20.93
CA GLY A 410 -11.98 30.47 20.05
C GLY A 410 -12.36 29.05 20.46
N TYR A 411 -12.29 28.74 21.76
CA TYR A 411 -12.78 27.47 22.30
C TYR A 411 -14.24 27.22 21.91
N ARG A 412 -15.12 28.21 22.11
CA ARG A 412 -16.56 28.08 21.84
C ARG A 412 -16.87 27.87 20.37
N ILE A 413 -16.08 28.43 19.46
CA ILE A 413 -16.22 28.23 18.01
C ILE A 413 -15.86 26.78 17.64
N LEU A 414 -14.85 26.20 18.29
CA LEU A 414 -14.30 24.89 17.92
C LEU A 414 -14.85 23.71 18.75
N LYS A 415 -15.55 23.97 19.87
CA LYS A 415 -15.90 22.95 20.88
C LYS A 415 -16.73 21.76 20.36
N ASP A 416 -17.61 21.99 19.39
CA ASP A 416 -18.62 21.00 18.94
C ASP A 416 -18.12 20.14 17.77
N GLN A 417 -16.88 20.30 17.33
CA GLN A 417 -16.32 19.61 16.17
C GLN A 417 -15.41 18.44 16.58
N ASP A 418 -15.70 17.25 16.05
CA ASP A 418 -14.97 16.02 16.33
C ASP A 418 -13.98 15.69 15.20
N LYS A 419 -13.01 16.59 14.98
CA LYS A 419 -11.90 16.42 14.02
C LYS A 419 -10.58 16.77 14.69
N GLU A 420 -9.55 15.95 14.46
CA GLU A 420 -8.27 16.07 15.19
C GLU A 420 -7.59 17.44 15.04
N VAL A 421 -7.54 18.00 13.82
CA VAL A 421 -7.01 19.36 13.59
C VAL A 421 -7.80 20.41 14.39
N ILE A 422 -9.12 20.26 14.48
CA ILE A 422 -9.98 21.19 15.21
C ILE A 422 -9.84 21.03 16.73
N LYS A 423 -9.68 19.80 17.23
CA LYS A 423 -9.37 19.55 18.65
C LYS A 423 -8.02 20.15 19.04
N ALA A 424 -7.00 19.94 18.20
CA ALA A 424 -5.69 20.55 18.35
C ALA A 424 -5.80 22.09 18.36
N GLY A 425 -6.53 22.66 17.39
CA GLY A 425 -6.81 24.10 17.32
C GLY A 425 -7.50 24.59 18.59
N ARG A 426 -8.48 23.87 19.12
CA ARG A 426 -9.19 24.20 20.36
C ARG A 426 -8.24 24.30 21.55
N PHE A 427 -7.31 23.35 21.73
CA PHE A 427 -6.31 23.43 22.80
C PHE A 427 -5.42 24.66 22.62
N ILE A 428 -4.93 24.90 21.41
CA ILE A 428 -4.08 26.06 21.12
C ILE A 428 -4.83 27.37 21.38
N CYS A 429 -6.01 27.56 20.79
CA CYS A 429 -6.80 28.78 20.98
C CYS A 429 -7.07 29.07 22.45
N SER A 430 -7.49 28.05 23.21
CA SER A 430 -7.91 28.24 24.60
C SER A 430 -6.75 28.41 25.57
N GLN A 431 -5.55 27.91 25.25
CA GLN A 431 -4.48 27.79 26.24
C GLN A 431 -3.16 28.46 25.85
N HIS A 432 -3.01 29.05 24.65
CA HIS A 432 -1.74 29.67 24.23
C HIS A 432 -1.32 30.90 25.06
N HIS A 433 -2.23 31.44 25.89
CA HIS A 433 -1.95 32.48 26.87
C HIS A 433 -1.89 31.98 28.32
N GLU A 434 -2.02 30.67 28.52
CA GLU A 434 -1.72 30.05 29.81
C GLU A 434 -0.21 30.09 30.06
N LYS A 435 0.15 30.25 31.34
CA LYS A 435 1.56 30.33 31.77
C LYS A 435 1.91 29.10 32.55
N TRP A 436 3.14 28.61 32.39
CA TRP A 436 3.62 27.41 33.08
C TRP A 436 3.42 27.47 34.61
N ASP A 437 3.51 28.65 35.22
CA ASP A 437 3.31 28.90 36.65
C ASP A 437 1.84 29.07 37.10
N GLY A 438 0.87 29.01 36.18
CA GLY A 438 -0.56 29.20 36.48
C GLY A 438 -1.03 30.65 36.54
N SER A 439 -0.16 31.63 36.27
CA SER A 439 -0.53 33.06 36.25
C SER A 439 -1.12 33.54 34.92
N GLY A 440 -1.44 32.61 34.01
CA GLY A 440 -1.99 32.88 32.69
C GLY A 440 -3.51 33.03 32.67
N TYR A 441 -4.08 33.03 31.47
CA TYR A 441 -5.53 33.11 31.23
C TYR A 441 -5.92 32.22 30.04
N PRO A 442 -7.20 31.80 29.91
CA PRO A 442 -8.38 32.21 30.70
C PRO A 442 -8.69 31.35 31.93
N GLU A 443 -8.14 30.14 32.06
CA GLU A 443 -8.45 29.17 33.12
C GLU A 443 -7.42 29.15 34.25
N GLY A 444 -6.20 29.67 34.01
CA GLY A 444 -5.12 29.68 35.01
C GLY A 444 -4.50 28.30 35.19
N LEU A 445 -4.43 27.53 34.09
CA LEU A 445 -3.85 26.19 34.07
C LEU A 445 -2.35 26.24 34.36
N ALA A 446 -1.82 25.23 35.06
CA ALA A 446 -0.41 25.19 35.42
C ALA A 446 0.30 23.92 34.89
N GLY A 447 1.57 24.07 34.54
CA GLY A 447 2.45 22.96 34.15
C GLY A 447 1.89 22.09 33.02
N LEU A 448 1.69 20.80 33.31
CA LEU A 448 1.27 19.79 32.34
C LEU A 448 -0.26 19.76 32.08
N GLU A 449 -1.04 20.56 32.81
CA GLU A 449 -2.47 20.75 32.50
C GLU A 449 -2.65 21.52 31.18
N ILE A 450 -1.64 22.32 30.83
CA ILE A 450 -1.56 23.00 29.54
C ILE A 450 -1.14 21.97 28.48
N HIS A 451 -1.96 21.83 27.44
CA HIS A 451 -1.67 20.93 26.34
C HIS A 451 -0.34 21.29 25.68
N VAL A 452 0.45 20.28 25.30
CA VAL A 452 1.80 20.49 24.74
C VAL A 452 1.78 21.39 23.50
N PHE A 453 0.74 21.28 22.67
CA PHE A 453 0.57 22.16 21.50
C PHE A 453 0.45 23.64 21.88
N ALA A 454 -0.31 23.96 22.93
CA ALA A 454 -0.44 25.33 23.40
C ALA A 454 0.86 25.85 24.00
N ARG A 455 1.58 25.02 24.77
CA ARG A 455 2.91 25.38 25.31
C ARG A 455 3.94 25.67 24.22
N ILE A 456 3.94 24.87 23.14
CA ILE A 456 4.79 25.10 21.97
C ILE A 456 4.38 26.40 21.27
N THR A 457 3.10 26.56 20.94
CA THR A 457 2.61 27.75 20.23
C THR A 457 2.84 29.03 21.01
N ALA A 458 2.71 29.03 22.34
CA ALA A 458 2.99 30.20 23.20
C ALA A 458 4.44 30.69 23.08
N ILE A 459 5.42 29.78 23.05
CA ILE A 459 6.84 30.14 22.86
C ILE A 459 7.04 30.78 21.49
N ILE A 460 6.47 30.16 20.45
CA ILE A 460 6.67 30.58 19.07
C ILE A 460 5.97 31.90 18.78
N ASP A 461 4.74 32.08 19.27
CA ASP A 461 3.96 33.32 19.13
C ASP A 461 4.68 34.49 19.82
N VAL A 462 5.09 34.33 21.08
CA VAL A 462 5.83 35.38 21.79
C VAL A 462 7.16 35.68 21.11
N PHE A 463 7.88 34.68 20.62
CA PHE A 463 9.13 34.89 19.90
C PHE A 463 8.90 35.69 18.61
N ASP A 464 7.90 35.31 17.81
CA ASP A 464 7.55 36.02 16.57
C ASP A 464 7.13 37.46 16.84
N ALA A 465 6.31 37.68 17.88
CA ALA A 465 5.83 38.98 18.31
C ALA A 465 6.94 39.95 18.75
N LEU A 466 8.04 39.41 19.30
CA LEU A 466 9.18 40.21 19.75
C LEU A 466 10.21 40.45 18.65
N TYR A 467 10.41 39.46 17.77
CA TYR A 467 11.45 39.51 16.75
C TYR A 467 11.02 40.28 15.50
N HIS A 468 9.73 40.29 15.15
CA HIS A 468 9.23 40.99 13.98
C HIS A 468 8.59 42.35 14.32
N LYS A 469 8.56 43.24 13.33
CA LYS A 469 7.95 44.56 13.47
C LYS A 469 6.44 44.42 13.53
N ARG A 470 5.80 45.08 14.51
CA ARG A 470 4.35 45.22 14.59
C ARG A 470 3.94 46.67 14.42
N SER A 471 2.66 46.90 14.10
CA SER A 471 2.08 48.23 13.85
C SER A 471 2.27 49.20 15.02
N TYR A 472 2.44 48.69 16.23
CA TYR A 472 2.58 49.45 17.48
C TYR A 472 3.96 49.29 18.17
N LYS A 473 4.89 48.50 17.62
CA LYS A 473 6.15 48.15 18.32
C LYS A 473 7.28 47.79 17.36
N GLU A 474 8.48 48.35 17.61
CA GLU A 474 9.70 47.99 16.88
C GLU A 474 10.27 46.63 17.36
N PRO A 475 10.93 45.87 16.46
CA PRO A 475 11.61 44.62 16.78
C PRO A 475 12.59 44.74 17.97
N TRP A 476 12.68 43.68 18.77
CA TRP A 476 13.70 43.58 19.81
C TRP A 476 14.99 42.99 19.26
N PRO A 477 16.17 43.41 19.77
CA PRO A 477 17.42 42.71 19.51
C PRO A 477 17.35 41.26 19.99
N LEU A 478 17.91 40.34 19.21
CA LEU A 478 17.85 38.90 19.49
C LEU A 478 18.39 38.55 20.89
N GLU A 479 19.47 39.21 21.33
CA GLU A 479 20.09 38.99 22.63
C GLU A 479 19.13 39.31 23.77
N LYS A 480 18.30 40.35 23.60
CA LYS A 480 17.28 40.75 24.57
C LYS A 480 16.14 39.73 24.63
N ILE A 481 15.75 39.18 23.49
CA ILE A 481 14.72 38.14 23.42
C ILE A 481 15.22 36.86 24.10
N ILE A 482 16.46 36.44 23.81
CA ILE A 482 17.09 35.29 24.47
C ILE A 482 17.16 35.48 25.99
N ALA A 483 17.54 36.68 26.45
CA ALA A 483 17.57 37.00 27.89
C ALA A 483 16.18 36.87 28.54
N LEU A 484 15.12 37.35 27.87
CA LEU A 484 13.74 37.20 28.34
C LEU A 484 13.33 35.73 28.46
N PHE A 485 13.59 34.91 27.44
CA PHE A 485 13.24 33.48 27.48
C PHE A 485 13.98 32.75 28.61
N LYS A 486 15.22 33.13 28.91
CA LYS A 486 15.96 32.59 30.07
C LYS A 486 15.34 32.99 31.41
N GLU A 487 14.85 34.23 31.52
CA GLU A 487 14.21 34.75 32.74
C GLU A 487 12.81 34.16 32.98
N GLU A 488 12.07 33.92 31.89
CA GLU A 488 10.70 33.40 31.88
C GLU A 488 10.63 31.86 31.88
N ARG A 489 11.78 31.20 31.83
CA ARG A 489 11.92 29.74 31.93
C ARG A 489 11.37 29.23 33.26
N GLY A 490 10.29 28.44 33.21
CA GLY A 490 9.59 27.93 34.39
C GLY A 490 8.59 28.89 35.03
N LYS A 491 8.37 30.06 34.42
CA LYS A 491 7.31 31.02 34.79
C LYS A 491 6.26 31.08 33.69
N HIS A 492 6.53 31.81 32.61
CA HIS A 492 5.68 31.83 31.43
C HIS A 492 5.77 30.50 30.66
N PHE A 493 6.99 30.00 30.45
CA PHE A 493 7.23 28.90 29.51
C PHE A 493 7.72 27.63 30.20
N GLU A 494 7.40 26.47 29.63
CA GLU A 494 7.94 25.19 30.09
C GLU A 494 9.47 25.16 29.99
N PRO A 495 10.19 24.80 31.08
CA PRO A 495 11.64 24.78 31.08
C PRO A 495 12.26 23.96 29.93
N LYS A 496 11.74 22.76 29.69
CA LYS A 496 12.25 21.85 28.65
C LYS A 496 12.10 22.41 27.25
N LEU A 497 10.97 23.05 26.95
CA LEU A 497 10.72 23.63 25.63
C LEU A 497 11.61 24.85 25.38
N VAL A 498 11.82 25.68 26.42
CA VAL A 498 12.75 26.82 26.35
C VAL A 498 14.16 26.36 26.07
N ASP A 499 14.64 25.31 26.75
CA ASP A 499 15.99 24.79 26.54
C ASP A 499 16.18 24.33 25.09
N VAL A 500 15.27 23.51 24.57
CA VAL A 500 15.31 23.04 23.17
C VAL A 500 15.19 24.20 22.18
N PHE A 501 14.32 25.18 22.44
CA PHE A 501 14.18 26.37 21.61
C PHE A 501 15.48 27.18 21.57
N LEU A 502 16.08 27.46 22.73
CA LEU A 502 17.30 28.27 22.86
C LEU A 502 18.53 27.60 22.24
N GLU A 503 18.64 26.28 22.35
CA GLU A 503 19.72 25.51 21.71
C GLU A 503 19.64 25.55 20.17
N ASN A 504 18.45 25.78 19.61
CA ASN A 504 18.18 25.67 18.17
C ASN A 504 17.73 26.99 17.52
N VAL A 505 17.88 28.15 18.20
CA VAL A 505 17.40 29.47 17.71
C VAL A 505 17.80 29.76 16.26
N GLY A 506 19.03 29.39 15.86
CA GLY A 506 19.50 29.57 14.49
C GLY A 506 18.58 28.95 13.43
N MET A 507 18.04 27.75 13.69
CA MET A 507 17.12 27.06 12.77
C MET A 507 15.79 27.80 12.62
N PHE A 508 15.29 28.43 13.70
CA PHE A 508 14.07 29.24 13.65
C PHE A 508 14.27 30.51 12.83
N LEU A 509 15.44 31.15 12.96
CA LEU A 509 15.78 32.33 12.17
C LEU A 509 15.87 32.02 10.67
N GLU A 510 16.46 30.89 10.29
CA GLU A 510 16.49 30.43 8.89
C GLU A 510 15.08 30.15 8.36
N THR A 511 14.24 29.50 9.18
CA THR A 511 12.85 29.16 8.83
C THR A 511 11.97 30.40 8.63
N TRP A 512 12.36 31.56 9.17
CA TRP A 512 11.59 32.80 9.11
C TRP A 512 12.13 33.84 8.12
N GLN A 513 13.15 33.51 7.33
CA GLN A 513 13.59 34.32 6.19
C GLN A 513 12.71 34.16 4.93
N ILE A 514 11.55 33.50 5.06
CA ILE A 514 10.60 33.22 3.97
C ILE A 514 9.85 34.47 3.53
#